data_AF-A0A524LY05-F1
#
_entry.id   AF-A0A524LY05-F1
#
_cell.length_a   1.000
_cell.length_b   1.000
_cell.length_c   1.000
_cell.angle_alpha   90.00
_cell.angle_beta   90.00
_cell.angle_gamma   90.00
#
_symmetry.space_group_name_H-M   'P 1'
#
loop_
_entity.id
_entity.type
_entity.pdbx_description
1 polymer ?
#
loop_
_entity_poly.entity_id
_entity_poly.type
_entity_poly.pdbx_seq_one_letter_code
_entity_poly.pdbx_strand_id
1 'polypeptide(L)'
;MAETIYLLFPLVYAALNAASFALYGLDKYKARKEMWRISEKTLLTISLFGPIGAWLGMMQFRHKTQKPLFRYSVPAFIGIHLLLVFWINL
;
A
#
# COMPACT_ATOMS: atom_id res chain seq x y z
N MET A 1 -16.08 14.54 -19.83
CA MET A 1 -15.38 14.93 -18.58
C MET A 1 -15.48 13.82 -17.52
N ALA A 2 -16.69 13.32 -17.20
CA ALA A 2 -16.88 12.23 -16.26
C ALA A 2 -16.19 10.91 -16.70
N GLU A 3 -16.34 10.50 -17.96
CA GLU A 3 -15.70 9.27 -18.49
C GLU A 3 -14.18 9.27 -18.35
N THR A 4 -13.53 10.41 -18.60
CA THR A 4 -12.08 10.57 -18.42
C THR A 4 -11.67 10.39 -16.96
N ILE A 5 -12.48 10.89 -16.02
CA ILE A 5 -12.23 10.73 -14.57
C ILE A 5 -12.36 9.26 -14.16
N TYR A 6 -13.37 8.55 -14.67
CA TYR A 6 -13.56 7.12 -14.41
C TYR A 6 -12.44 6.23 -14.97
N LEU A 7 -11.76 6.65 -16.04
CA LEU A 7 -10.59 5.94 -16.57
C LEU A 7 -9.28 6.30 -15.86
N LEU A 8 -9.09 7.57 -15.49
CA LEU A 8 -7.86 8.02 -14.83
C LEU A 8 -7.77 7.55 -13.38
N PHE A 9 -8.89 7.51 -12.65
CA PHE A 9 -8.88 7.16 -11.24
C PHE A 9 -8.34 5.74 -10.96
N PRO A 10 -8.82 4.67 -11.64
CA PRO A 10 -8.27 3.32 -11.46
C PRO A 10 -6.80 3.23 -11.88
N LEU A 11 -6.38 3.96 -12.92
CA LEU A 11 -4.99 3.95 -13.38
C LEU A 11 -4.05 4.57 -12.34
N VAL A 12 -4.43 5.73 -11.78
CA VAL A 12 -3.68 6.39 -10.70
C VAL A 12 -3.66 5.50 -9.45
N TYR A 13 -4.79 4.89 -9.10
CA TYR A 13 -4.86 3.97 -7.97
C TYR A 13 -3.97 2.73 -8.17
N ALA A 14 -3.94 2.16 -9.37
CA ALA A 14 -3.04 1.06 -9.72
C ALA A 14 -1.57 1.46 -9.60
N ALA A 15 -1.20 2.66 -10.07
CA ALA A 15 0.16 3.19 -9.96
C ALA A 15 0.57 3.37 -8.48
N LEU A 16 -0.30 3.90 -7.62
CA LEU A 16 -0.05 4.03 -6.18
C LEU A 16 0.17 2.68 -5.51
N ASN A 17 -0.64 1.67 -5.86
CA ASN A 17 -0.45 0.31 -5.35
C ASN A 17 0.85 -0.32 -5.86
N ALA A 18 1.21 -0.12 -7.14
CA ALA A 18 2.47 -0.60 -7.69
C ALA A 18 3.68 0.05 -6.98
N ALA A 19 3.65 1.37 -6.75
CA ALA A 19 4.68 2.09 -6.03
C ALA A 19 4.82 1.60 -4.58
N SER A 20 3.69 1.39 -3.89
CA SER A 20 3.65 0.86 -2.54
C SER A 20 4.26 -0.55 -2.46
N PHE A 21 3.87 -1.46 -3.37
CA PHE A 21 4.47 -2.79 -3.48
C PHE A 21 5.99 -2.74 -3.68
N ALA A 22 6.45 -1.91 -4.63
CA ALA A 22 7.86 -1.76 -4.93
C ALA A 22 8.67 -1.27 -3.72
N LEU A 23 8.13 -0.33 -2.94
CA LEU A 23 8.79 0.20 -1.75
C LEU A 23 8.89 -0.83 -0.61
N TYR A 24 7.91 -1.70 -0.44
CA TYR A 24 8.02 -2.83 0.49
C TYR A 24 9.11 -3.82 0.05
N GLY A 25 9.22 -4.07 -1.26
CA GLY A 25 10.30 -4.87 -1.83
C GLY A 25 11.66 -4.22 -1.63
N LEU A 26 11.76 -2.91 -1.85
CA LEU A 26 12.98 -2.14 -1.64
C LEU A 26 13.40 -2.11 -0.17
N ASP A 27 12.48 -1.95 0.78
CA ASP A 27 12.83 -2.05 2.21
C ASP A 27 13.32 -3.44 2.59
N LYS A 28 12.72 -4.51 2.01
CA LYS A 28 13.20 -5.88 2.20
C LYS A 28 14.61 -6.06 1.63
N TYR A 29 14.87 -5.55 0.43
CA TYR A 29 16.18 -5.59 -0.20
C TYR A 29 17.23 -4.86 0.65
N LYS A 30 16.92 -3.63 1.09
CA LYS A 30 17.77 -2.84 2.00
C LYS A 30 18.07 -3.58 3.30
N ALA A 31 17.06 -4.22 3.89
CA ALA A 31 17.23 -5.01 5.11
C ALA A 31 18.16 -6.23 4.91
N ARG A 32 18.14 -6.87 3.73
CA ARG A 32 19.03 -7.99 3.41
C ARG A 32 20.47 -7.57 3.10
N LYS A 33 20.67 -6.32 2.68
CA LYS A 33 21.97 -5.75 2.31
C LYS A 33 22.57 -4.88 3.42
N GLU A 34 21.97 -4.89 4.62
CA GLU A 34 22.39 -4.07 5.77
C GLU A 34 22.48 -2.57 5.46
N MET A 35 21.68 -2.12 4.48
CA MET A 35 21.62 -0.72 4.09
C MET A 35 20.61 0.04 4.94
N TRP A 36 20.71 1.38 4.93
CA TRP A 36 19.74 2.25 5.59
C TRP A 36 18.31 1.96 5.10
N ARG A 37 17.45 1.61 6.05
CA ARG A 37 16.08 1.16 5.81
C ARG A 37 15.13 2.34 5.60
N ILE A 38 14.00 2.08 4.97
CA ILE A 38 12.94 3.09 4.83
C ILE A 38 12.26 3.24 6.19
N SER A 39 11.99 4.48 6.60
CA SER A 39 11.34 4.74 7.88
C SER A 39 9.96 4.06 7.92
N GLU A 40 9.57 3.53 9.09
CA GLU A 40 8.26 2.88 9.23
C GLU A 40 7.10 3.86 8.97
N LYS A 41 7.29 5.14 9.35
CA LYS A 41 6.34 6.21 9.06
C LYS A 41 6.12 6.37 7.56
N THR A 42 7.19 6.44 6.77
CA THR A 42 7.09 6.55 5.31
C THR A 42 6.36 5.35 4.69
N LEU A 43 6.70 4.12 5.12
CA LEU A 43 6.03 2.92 4.62
C LEU A 43 4.54 2.91 4.95
N LEU A 44 4.15 3.30 6.16
CA LEU A 44 2.74 3.40 6.56
C LEU A 44 2.00 4.51 5.82
N THR A 45 2.61 5.68 5.64
CA THR A 45 2.02 6.78 4.87
C THR A 45 1.75 6.35 3.43
N ILE A 46 2.68 5.63 2.80
CA ILE A 46 2.49 5.16 1.42
C ILE A 46 1.45 4.03 1.36
N SER A 47 1.39 3.19 2.39
CA SER A 47 0.35 2.18 2.53
C SER A 47 -1.04 2.76 2.65
N LEU A 48 -1.19 3.98 3.18
CA LEU A 48 -2.49 4.66 3.21
C LEU A 48 -2.99 4.95 1.79
N PHE A 49 -2.11 5.30 0.85
CA PHE A 49 -2.49 5.62 -0.52
C PHE A 49 -2.54 4.39 -1.45
N GLY A 50 -1.68 3.39 -1.20
CA GLY A 50 -1.64 2.13 -1.95
C GLY A 50 -1.72 0.92 -1.01
N PRO A 51 -2.86 0.67 -0.34
CA PRO A 51 -2.96 -0.33 0.72
C PRO A 51 -2.95 -1.76 0.19
N ILE A 52 -3.51 -2.00 -1.00
CA ILE A 52 -3.52 -3.34 -1.63
C ILE A 52 -2.09 -3.73 -2.01
N GLY A 53 -1.34 -2.81 -2.63
CA GLY A 53 0.06 -3.00 -2.98
C GLY A 53 0.96 -3.19 -1.77
N ALA A 54 0.74 -2.42 -0.70
CA ALA A 54 1.43 -2.61 0.57
C ALA A 54 1.19 -4.01 1.14
N TRP A 55 -0.06 -4.45 1.19
CA TRP A 55 -0.42 -5.75 1.74
C TRP A 55 0.16 -6.91 0.92
N LEU A 56 0.05 -6.84 -0.41
CA LEU A 56 0.69 -7.79 -1.32
C LEU A 56 2.21 -7.80 -1.13
N GLY A 57 2.83 -6.64 -0.99
CA GLY A 57 4.27 -6.52 -0.72
C GLY A 57 4.66 -7.17 0.60
N MET A 58 3.88 -6.93 1.67
CA MET A 58 4.09 -7.57 2.98
C MET A 58 4.05 -9.09 2.87
N MET A 59 3.04 -9.64 2.19
CA MET A 59 2.85 -11.09 2.03
C MET A 59 3.93 -11.71 1.14
N GLN A 60 4.18 -11.13 -0.03
CA GLN A 60 5.15 -11.63 -1.02
C GLN A 60 6.58 -11.62 -0.46
N PHE A 61 6.99 -10.52 0.16
CA PHE A 61 8.35 -10.37 0.71
C PHE A 61 8.49 -10.93 2.13
N ARG A 62 7.38 -11.42 2.71
CA ARG A 62 7.28 -11.86 4.12
C ARG A 62 7.93 -10.85 5.05
N HIS A 63 7.54 -9.59 4.87
CA HIS A 63 8.19 -8.44 5.48
C HIS A 63 7.18 -7.62 6.26
N LYS A 64 7.53 -7.27 7.51
CA LYS A 64 6.66 -6.55 8.45
C LYS A 64 5.31 -7.24 8.75
N THR A 65 5.14 -8.52 8.43
CA THR A 65 3.91 -9.29 8.70
C THR A 65 3.64 -9.56 10.19
N GLN A 66 4.70 -9.60 11.01
CA GLN A 66 4.60 -9.82 12.46
C GLN A 66 4.61 -8.52 13.28
N LYS A 67 4.87 -7.36 12.66
CA LYS A 67 4.87 -6.07 13.37
C LYS A 67 3.41 -5.64 13.58
N PRO A 68 2.93 -5.51 14.83
CA PRO A 68 1.52 -5.21 15.11
C PRO A 68 1.01 -3.98 14.36
N LEU A 69 1.80 -2.91 14.35
CA LEU A 69 1.48 -1.68 13.64
C LEU A 69 1.16 -1.93 12.16
N PHE A 70 1.99 -2.70 11.45
CA PHE A 70 1.75 -3.02 10.03
C PHE A 70 0.64 -4.05 9.84
N ARG A 71 0.60 -5.07 10.72
CA ARG A 71 -0.37 -6.16 10.67
C ARG A 71 -1.81 -5.68 10.79
N TYR A 72 -2.07 -4.64 11.59
CA TYR A 72 -3.41 -4.09 11.78
C TYR A 72 -3.68 -2.88 10.89
N SER A 73 -2.74 -1.94 10.75
CA SER A 73 -3.00 -0.72 10.00
C SER A 73 -3.17 -0.96 8.49
N VAL A 74 -2.37 -1.82 7.87
CA VAL A 74 -2.45 -2.02 6.40
C VAL A 74 -3.78 -2.67 5.99
N PRO A 75 -4.27 -3.75 6.62
CA PRO A 75 -5.62 -4.27 6.35
C PRO A 75 -6.73 -3.26 6.70
N ALA A 76 -6.57 -2.45 7.76
CA ALA A 76 -7.53 -1.41 8.08
C ALA A 76 -7.64 -0.36 6.97
N PHE A 77 -6.52 0.04 6.35
CA PHE A 77 -6.54 0.95 5.19
C PHE A 77 -7.27 0.36 3.99
N ILE A 78 -7.11 -0.94 3.72
CA ILE A 78 -7.90 -1.64 2.69
C ILE A 78 -9.39 -1.56 3.03
N GLY A 79 -9.76 -1.86 4.28
CA GLY A 79 -11.15 -1.77 4.73
C GLY A 79 -11.74 -0.37 4.54
N ILE A 80 -11.00 0.68 4.90
CA ILE A 80 -11.42 2.08 4.70
C ILE A 80 -11.64 2.38 3.22
N HIS A 81 -10.73 1.95 2.33
CA HIS A 81 -10.86 2.18 0.89
C HIS A 81 -12.09 1.46 0.32
N LEU A 82 -12.33 0.22 0.73
CA LEU A 82 -13.52 -0.54 0.30
C LEU A 82 -14.82 0.12 0.78
N LEU A 83 -14.87 0.57 2.03
CA LEU A 83 -16.01 1.29 2.58
C LEU A 83 -16.28 2.60 1.84
N LEU A 84 -15.22 3.37 1.52
CA LEU A 84 -15.34 4.60 0.76
C LEU A 84 -15.86 4.35 -0.66
N VAL A 85 -15.34 3.32 -1.34
CA VAL A 85 -15.83 2.93 -2.67
C VAL A 85 -17.30 2.53 -2.58
N PHE A 86 -17.69 1.70 -1.60
CA PHE A 86 -19.08 1.30 -1.44
C PHE A 86 -20.00 2.49 -1.16
N TRP A 87 -19.61 3.40 -0.26
CA TRP A 87 -20.38 4.59 0.08
C TRP A 87 -20.58 5.55 -1.09
N ILE A 88 -19.55 5.74 -1.93
CA ILE A 88 -19.64 6.61 -3.12
C ILE A 88 -20.54 6.01 -4.21
N ASN A 89 -20.65 4.67 -4.26
CA ASN A 89 -21.45 3.96 -5.26
C ASN A 89 -22.88 3.64 -4.80
N LEU A 90 -23.26 4.03 -3.57
CA LEU A 90 -24.61 3.90 -3.01
C LEU A 90 -25.41 5.19 -3.24
#